data_AF-A0A1T8QSX0-F1
#
_entry.id   AF-A0A1T8QSX0-F1
#
_cell.length_a   1.000
_cell.length_b   1.000
_cell.length_c   1.000
_cell.angle_alpha   90.00
_cell.angle_beta   90.00
_cell.angle_gamma   90.00
#
_symmetry.space_group_name_H-M   'P 1'
#
loop_
_entity.id
_entity.type
_entity.pdbx_description
1 polymer ?
#
loop_
_entity_poly.entity_id
_entity_poly.type
_entity_poly.pdbx_seq_one_letter_code
_entity_poly.pdbx_strand_id
1 'polypeptide(L)'
;MIGWDGHKMSKSRGNLVKVSGLTAQGVDPAAVRLGLLAGHYRADRSWSDAVLADAQGRLARWRHAVALSAAPSARDVVARVRRYLADDLDTPKALAALDNWVTDALAYGGHDAAAGAQVRDAVDALLGVRL
;
A
#
# COMPACT_ATOMS: atom_id res chain seq x y z
N MET A 1 9.84 -8.00 -13.98
CA MET A 1 10.72 -8.78 -13.07
C MET A 1 11.05 -7.96 -11.83
N ILE A 2 11.34 -8.58 -10.68
CA ILE A 2 11.84 -7.86 -9.50
C ILE A 2 13.36 -8.06 -9.38
N GLY A 3 14.12 -6.96 -9.39
CA GLY A 3 15.56 -6.89 -9.17
C GLY A 3 15.92 -6.35 -7.79
N TRP A 4 17.22 -6.21 -7.53
CA TRP A 4 17.79 -5.65 -6.29
C TRP A 4 18.89 -4.67 -6.67
N ASP A 5 18.77 -3.41 -6.27
CA ASP A 5 19.75 -2.32 -6.54
C ASP A 5 20.28 -2.31 -7.98
N GLY A 6 19.40 -2.40 -8.98
CA GLY A 6 19.79 -2.37 -10.40
C GLY A 6 20.44 -3.66 -10.93
N HIS A 7 20.59 -4.68 -10.09
CA HIS A 7 21.08 -6.01 -10.47
C HIS A 7 19.98 -7.06 -10.38
N LYS A 8 20.09 -8.11 -11.20
CA LYS A 8 19.24 -9.31 -11.06
C LYS A 8 19.48 -9.93 -9.69
N MET A 9 18.42 -10.14 -8.90
CA MET A 9 18.51 -10.95 -7.69
C MET A 9 18.94 -12.37 -8.06
N SER A 10 20.00 -12.88 -7.42
CA SER A 10 20.40 -14.28 -7.60
C SER A 10 20.90 -14.88 -6.30
N LYS A 11 20.60 -16.17 -6.10
CA LYS A 11 21.13 -16.95 -4.98
C LYS A 11 22.66 -16.90 -4.94
N SER A 12 23.31 -16.93 -6.10
CA SER A 12 24.77 -16.89 -6.23
C SER A 12 25.41 -15.57 -5.82
N ARG A 13 24.66 -14.45 -5.80
CA ARG A 13 25.17 -13.12 -5.39
C ARG A 13 24.83 -12.79 -3.93
N GLY A 14 24.14 -13.68 -3.21
CA GLY A 14 23.79 -13.48 -1.80
C GLY A 14 22.78 -12.35 -1.52
N ASN A 15 22.26 -11.68 -2.54
CA ASN A 15 21.40 -10.49 -2.43
C ASN A 15 19.90 -10.82 -2.48
N LEU A 16 19.52 -12.03 -2.07
CA LEU A 16 18.15 -12.50 -2.16
C LEU A 16 17.42 -12.24 -0.84
N VAL A 17 16.52 -11.27 -0.83
CA VAL A 17 15.62 -11.05 0.30
C VAL A 17 14.44 -12.00 0.22
N LYS A 18 14.30 -12.82 1.26
CA LYS A 18 13.19 -13.77 1.42
C LYS A 18 12.09 -13.11 2.25
N VAL A 19 10.83 -13.31 1.84
CA VAL A 19 9.66 -12.92 2.65
C VAL A 19 9.72 -13.53 4.05
N SER A 20 10.18 -14.78 4.17
CA SER A 20 10.39 -15.44 5.47
C SER A 20 11.45 -14.74 6.33
N GLY A 21 12.47 -14.15 5.71
CA GLY A 21 13.49 -13.37 6.40
C GLY A 21 12.93 -12.06 6.94
N LEU A 22 12.18 -11.32 6.10
CA LEU A 22 11.52 -10.07 6.50
C LEU A 22 10.53 -10.30 7.65
N THR A 23 9.68 -11.31 7.53
CA THR A 23 8.69 -11.63 8.58
C THR A 23 9.35 -12.11 9.87
N ALA A 24 10.42 -12.89 9.82
CA ALA A 24 11.21 -13.26 11.00
C ALA A 24 11.88 -12.06 11.69
N GLN A 25 12.16 -10.98 10.95
CA GLN A 25 12.67 -9.71 11.49
C GLN A 25 11.56 -8.80 12.03
N GLY A 26 10.30 -9.26 12.06
CA GLY A 26 9.16 -8.50 12.57
C GLY A 26 8.54 -7.55 11.56
N VAL A 27 8.90 -7.63 10.28
CA VAL A 27 8.27 -6.80 9.24
C VAL A 27 6.81 -7.25 9.05
N ASP A 28 5.89 -6.29 9.14
CA ASP A 28 4.46 -6.51 8.88
C ASP A 28 4.25 -6.97 7.42
N PRO A 29 3.62 -8.13 7.18
CA PRO A 29 3.32 -8.62 5.83
C PRO A 29 2.51 -7.61 4.98
N ALA A 30 1.68 -6.77 5.61
CA ALA A 30 0.94 -5.72 4.93
C ALA A 30 1.87 -4.67 4.30
N ALA A 31 2.98 -4.34 4.97
CA ALA A 31 3.99 -3.43 4.43
C ALA A 31 4.74 -4.06 3.25
N VAL A 32 5.10 -5.35 3.35
CA VAL A 32 5.72 -6.08 2.23
C VAL A 32 4.80 -6.04 1.00
N ARG A 33 3.50 -6.27 1.21
CA ARG A 33 2.50 -6.23 0.15
C ARG A 33 2.36 -4.85 -0.48
N LEU A 34 2.30 -3.78 0.32
CA LEU A 34 2.27 -2.41 -0.19
C LEU A 34 3.53 -2.05 -1.00
N GLY A 35 4.71 -2.50 -0.57
CA GLY A 35 5.95 -2.31 -1.31
C GLY A 35 5.92 -2.98 -2.69
N LEU A 36 5.39 -4.19 -2.79
CA LEU A 36 5.25 -4.91 -4.06
C LEU A 36 4.21 -4.26 -5.01
N LEU A 37 3.13 -3.71 -4.44
CA LEU A 37 2.06 -3.01 -5.15
C LEU A 37 2.44 -1.57 -5.53
N ALA A 38 3.52 -1.01 -4.98
CA ALA A 38 3.94 0.38 -5.21
C ALA A 38 4.27 0.71 -6.67
N GLY A 39 4.61 -0.31 -7.48
CA GLY A 39 4.80 -0.17 -8.92
C GLY A 39 3.93 -1.11 -9.73
N HIS A 40 3.62 -0.72 -10.96
CA HIS A 40 2.72 -1.43 -11.87
C HIS A 40 3.23 -2.84 -12.20
N TYR A 41 2.39 -3.87 -12.11
CA TYR A 41 2.83 -5.28 -12.16
C TYR A 41 3.73 -5.66 -13.35
N ARG A 42 3.46 -5.12 -14.54
CA ARG A 42 4.22 -5.35 -15.78
C ARG A 42 5.59 -4.67 -15.83
N ALA A 43 5.83 -3.65 -15.03
CA ALA A 43 7.11 -2.93 -15.04
C ALA A 43 8.22 -3.76 -14.38
N ASP A 44 9.45 -3.60 -14.86
CA ASP A 44 10.63 -4.03 -14.10
C ASP A 44 10.83 -3.10 -12.91
N ARG A 45 11.06 -3.69 -11.73
CA ARG A 45 11.14 -2.96 -10.45
C ARG A 45 12.27 -3.51 -9.61
N SER A 46 12.82 -2.69 -8.72
CA SER A 46 13.77 -3.15 -7.72
C SER A 46 13.12 -3.15 -6.35
N TRP A 47 13.41 -4.18 -5.56
CA TRP A 47 13.18 -4.15 -4.12
C TRP A 47 14.40 -3.56 -3.44
N SER A 48 14.19 -2.72 -2.43
CA SER A 48 15.24 -2.14 -1.59
C SER A 48 14.68 -1.80 -0.21
N ASP A 49 15.56 -1.50 0.74
CA ASP A 49 15.15 -1.07 2.08
C ASP A 49 14.36 0.25 2.04
N ALA A 50 14.63 1.12 1.07
CA ALA A 50 13.84 2.34 0.85
C ALA A 50 12.38 2.02 0.47
N VAL A 51 12.16 1.06 -0.44
CA VAL A 51 10.80 0.60 -0.80
C VAL A 51 10.06 0.06 0.42
N LEU A 52 10.76 -0.68 1.29
CA LEU A 52 10.17 -1.20 2.52
C LEU A 52 9.84 -0.07 3.51
N ALA A 53 10.75 0.87 3.73
CA ALA A 53 10.56 2.01 4.62
C ALA A 53 9.37 2.88 4.16
N ASP A 54 9.27 3.16 2.87
CA ASP A 54 8.14 3.90 2.27
C ASP A 54 6.82 3.16 2.49
N ALA A 55 6.81 1.84 2.29
CA ALA A 55 5.61 1.02 2.48
C ALA A 55 5.18 0.95 3.96
N GLN A 56 6.13 0.89 4.90
CA GLN A 56 5.85 0.96 6.34
C GLN A 56 5.28 2.34 6.73
N GLY A 57 5.85 3.42 6.20
CA GLY A 57 5.32 4.77 6.40
C GLY A 57 3.90 4.93 5.85
N ARG A 58 3.64 4.45 4.63
CA ARG A 58 2.30 4.42 4.03
C ARG A 58 1.32 3.64 4.92
N LEU A 59 1.68 2.43 5.34
CA LEU A 59 0.83 1.59 6.19
C LEU A 59 0.46 2.29 7.50
N ALA A 60 1.45 2.88 8.18
CA ALA A 60 1.22 3.59 9.44
C ALA A 60 0.26 4.77 9.26
N ARG A 61 0.42 5.56 8.19
CA ARG A 61 -0.48 6.68 7.89
C ARG A 61 -1.90 6.23 7.59
N TRP A 62 -2.04 5.16 6.80
CA TRP A 62 -3.36 4.61 6.47
C TRP A 62 -4.08 4.10 7.71
N ARG A 63 -3.38 3.36 8.58
CA ARG A 63 -3.90 2.90 9.88
C ARG A 63 -4.39 4.06 10.75
N HIS A 64 -3.62 5.14 10.82
CA HIS A 64 -4.01 6.31 11.59
C HIS A 64 -5.27 6.98 11.03
N ALA A 65 -5.36 7.17 9.71
CA ALA A 65 -6.52 7.81 9.09
C ALA A 65 -7.81 7.00 9.24
N VAL A 66 -7.77 5.67 9.08
CA VAL A 66 -8.98 4.84 9.24
C VAL A 66 -9.43 4.68 10.70
N ALA A 67 -8.60 5.07 11.66
CA ALA A 67 -8.91 5.07 13.09
C ALA A 67 -9.53 6.40 13.59
N LEU A 68 -9.62 7.44 12.73
CA LEU A 68 -10.30 8.69 13.07
C LEU A 68 -11.79 8.44 13.34
N SER A 69 -12.39 9.21 14.24
CA SER A 69 -13.82 9.11 14.58
C SER A 69 -14.74 9.55 13.43
N ALA A 70 -14.25 10.41 12.54
CA ALA A 70 -14.90 10.80 11.31
C ALA A 70 -13.87 11.28 10.28
N ALA A 71 -14.17 11.08 9.00
CA ALA A 71 -13.30 11.41 7.87
C ALA A 71 -14.13 11.89 6.65
N PRO A 72 -13.50 12.33 5.55
CA PRO A 72 -14.20 12.58 4.30
C PRO A 72 -14.85 11.30 3.78
N SER A 73 -15.99 11.42 3.08
CA SER A 73 -16.71 10.25 2.57
C SER A 73 -15.80 9.32 1.75
N ALA A 74 -15.89 8.02 2.01
CA ALA A 74 -15.08 7.01 1.32
C ALA A 74 -15.58 6.70 -0.11
N ARG A 75 -16.78 7.18 -0.48
CA ARG A 75 -17.47 6.76 -1.72
C ARG A 75 -16.64 7.00 -2.97
N ASP A 76 -16.07 8.20 -3.11
CA ASP A 76 -15.28 8.56 -4.30
C ASP A 76 -13.96 7.79 -4.34
N VAL A 77 -13.21 7.73 -3.23
CA VAL A 77 -11.92 7.02 -3.20
C VAL A 77 -12.09 5.53 -3.49
N VAL A 78 -13.13 4.87 -2.96
CA VAL A 78 -13.41 3.46 -3.26
C VAL A 78 -13.76 3.26 -4.74
N ALA A 79 -14.54 4.17 -5.33
CA ALA A 79 -14.85 4.11 -6.76
C ALA A 79 -13.59 4.30 -7.63
N ARG A 80 -12.70 5.22 -7.25
CA ARG A 80 -11.43 5.46 -7.93
C ARG A 80 -10.49 4.26 -7.83
N VAL A 81 -10.35 3.67 -6.64
CA VAL A 81 -9.55 2.45 -6.44
C VAL A 81 -10.04 1.33 -7.35
N ARG A 82 -11.36 1.05 -7.37
CA ARG A 82 -11.93 0.03 -8.28
C ARG A 82 -11.65 0.33 -9.75
N ARG A 83 -11.78 1.60 -10.17
CA ARG A 83 -11.50 2.03 -11.54
C ARG A 83 -10.04 1.80 -11.93
N TYR A 84 -9.09 2.20 -11.08
CA TYR A 84 -7.67 2.02 -11.37
C TYR A 84 -7.25 0.55 -11.36
N LEU A 85 -7.83 -0.27 -10.48
CA LEU A 85 -7.59 -1.71 -10.51
C LEU A 85 -8.18 -2.37 -11.76
N ALA A 86 -9.32 -1.89 -12.27
CA ALA A 86 -9.90 -2.37 -13.53
C ALA A 86 -9.10 -1.92 -14.77
N ASP A 87 -8.28 -0.87 -14.65
CA ASP A 87 -7.40 -0.35 -15.69
C ASP A 87 -6.02 -1.03 -15.60
N ASP A 88 -5.91 -2.25 -16.13
CA ASP A 88 -4.68 -3.07 -16.13
C ASP A 88 -3.99 -3.19 -14.76
N LEU A 89 -4.76 -3.28 -13.66
CA LEU A 89 -4.22 -3.34 -12.31
C LEU A 89 -3.26 -2.17 -12.01
N ASP A 90 -3.66 -0.93 -12.31
CA ASP A 90 -2.89 0.29 -12.01
C ASP A 90 -2.87 0.56 -10.50
N THR A 91 -2.10 -0.26 -9.79
CA THR A 91 -1.88 -0.16 -8.35
C THR A 91 -1.19 1.15 -7.96
N PRO A 92 -0.24 1.72 -8.73
CA PRO A 92 0.29 3.05 -8.41
C PRO A 92 -0.80 4.13 -8.28
N LYS A 93 -1.74 4.20 -9.24
CA LYS A 93 -2.86 5.16 -9.14
C LYS A 93 -3.84 4.81 -8.03
N ALA A 94 -4.11 3.52 -7.79
CA ALA A 94 -4.96 3.09 -6.68
C ALA A 94 -4.38 3.49 -5.32
N LEU A 95 -3.08 3.27 -5.10
CA LEU A 95 -2.38 3.66 -3.88
C LEU A 95 -2.34 5.19 -3.72
N ALA A 96 -2.07 5.94 -4.80
CA ALA A 96 -2.09 7.40 -4.76
C ALA A 96 -3.49 7.97 -4.43
N ALA A 97 -4.57 7.34 -4.90
CA ALA A 97 -5.93 7.74 -4.55
C ALA A 97 -6.20 7.61 -3.05
N LEU A 98 -5.74 6.51 -2.45
CA LEU A 98 -5.84 6.26 -1.02
C LEU A 98 -4.92 7.20 -0.22
N ASP A 99 -3.69 7.44 -0.67
CA ASP A 99 -2.76 8.39 -0.06
C ASP A 99 -3.35 9.81 0.01
N ASN A 100 -4.06 10.24 -1.04
CA ASN A 100 -4.74 11.53 -1.07
C ASN A 100 -5.90 11.58 -0.07
N TRP A 101 -6.77 10.56 -0.05
CA TRP A 101 -7.86 10.50 0.92
C TRP A 101 -7.35 10.47 2.37
N VAL A 102 -6.27 9.72 2.64
CA VAL A 102 -5.59 9.67 3.94
C VAL A 102 -5.02 11.03 4.32
N THR A 103 -4.43 11.76 3.36
CA THR A 103 -3.90 13.10 3.58
C THR A 103 -5.02 14.07 3.95
N ASP A 104 -6.13 14.07 3.20
CA ASP A 104 -7.28 14.93 3.49
C ASP A 104 -7.92 14.59 4.84
N ALA A 105 -8.08 13.30 5.16
CA ALA A 105 -8.63 12.86 6.42
C ALA A 105 -7.78 13.31 7.62
N LEU A 106 -6.45 13.20 7.54
CA LEU A 106 -5.55 13.61 8.61
C LEU A 106 -5.40 15.13 8.73
N ALA A 107 -5.48 15.87 7.62
CA ALA A 107 -5.28 17.32 7.61
C ALA A 107 -6.55 18.11 7.94
N TYR A 108 -7.70 17.67 7.43
CA TYR A 108 -8.95 18.44 7.46
C TYR A 108 -10.09 17.71 8.18
N GLY A 109 -9.91 16.43 8.52
CA GLY A 109 -10.96 15.61 9.11
C GLY A 109 -12.15 15.42 8.17
N GLY A 110 -13.31 15.12 8.75
CA GLY A 110 -14.58 15.08 8.03
C GLY A 110 -15.73 14.73 8.96
N HIS A 111 -16.89 14.43 8.36
CA HIS A 111 -18.15 14.26 9.11
C HIS A 111 -18.73 12.85 8.98
N ASP A 112 -18.10 11.98 8.18
CA ASP A 112 -18.57 10.62 7.95
C ASP A 112 -17.86 9.65 8.92
N ALA A 113 -18.60 9.21 9.94
CA ALA A 113 -18.10 8.26 10.93
C ALA A 113 -17.92 6.83 10.39
N ALA A 114 -18.54 6.49 9.25
CA ALA A 114 -18.42 5.18 8.64
C ALA A 114 -17.23 5.10 7.65
N ALA A 115 -16.71 6.25 7.20
CA ALA A 115 -15.70 6.31 6.15
C ALA A 115 -14.43 5.51 6.47
N GLY A 116 -13.92 5.58 7.71
CA GLY A 116 -12.73 4.82 8.12
C GLY A 116 -12.91 3.31 7.97
N ALA A 117 -14.06 2.78 8.41
CA ALA A 117 -14.39 1.36 8.25
C ALA A 117 -14.55 0.96 6.78
N GLN A 118 -15.22 1.78 5.98
CA GLN A 118 -15.41 1.53 4.54
C GLN A 118 -14.07 1.50 3.78
N VAL A 119 -13.15 2.41 4.09
CA VAL A 119 -11.80 2.40 3.50
C VAL A 119 -11.03 1.16 3.93
N ARG A 120 -11.06 0.80 5.22
CA ARG A 120 -10.41 -0.42 5.73
C ARG A 120 -10.92 -1.68 5.01
N ASP A 121 -12.23 -1.84 4.89
CA ASP A 121 -12.84 -3.00 4.24
C ASP A 121 -12.49 -3.05 2.74
N ALA A 122 -12.49 -1.89 2.06
CA ALA A 122 -12.10 -1.80 0.66
C ALA A 122 -10.61 -2.14 0.45
N VAL A 123 -9.72 -1.70 1.34
CA VAL A 123 -8.28 -1.97 1.27
C VAL A 123 -7.99 -3.45 1.55
N ASP A 124 -8.68 -4.08 2.51
CA ASP A 124 -8.56 -5.53 2.73
C ASP A 124 -9.10 -6.33 1.53
N ALA A 125 -10.32 -6.03 1.08
CA ALA A 125 -10.97 -6.80 0.02
C ALA A 125 -10.30 -6.66 -1.37
N LEU A 126 -9.85 -5.45 -1.72
CA LEU A 126 -9.33 -5.17 -3.07
C LEU A 126 -7.81 -5.28 -3.16
N LEU A 127 -7.10 -4.94 -2.08
CA LEU A 127 -5.64 -4.93 -2.06
C LEU A 127 -5.06 -6.02 -1.18
N GLY A 128 -5.82 -6.69 -0.31
CA GLY A 128 -5.33 -7.71 0.63
C GLY A 128 -4.44 -7.15 1.73
N VAL A 129 -4.64 -5.88 2.10
CA VAL A 129 -3.84 -5.16 3.10
C VAL A 129 -4.71 -4.91 4.32
N ARG A 130 -4.32 -5.44 5.48
CA ARG A 130 -5.06 -5.27 6.73
C ARG A 130 -4.58 -4.03 7.47
N LEU A 131 -5.45 -3.04 7.58
CA LEU A 131 -5.23 -1.79 8.31
C LEU A 131 -5.65 -1.94 9.77
#